data_AF-A0A3S9SJY6-F1
#
_entry.id   AF-A0A3S9SJY6-F1
#
_cell.length_a   1.000
_cell.length_b   1.000
_cell.length_c   1.000
_cell.angle_alpha   90.00
_cell.angle_beta   90.00
_cell.angle_gamma   90.00
#
_symmetry.space_group_name_H-M   'P 1'
#
loop_
_entity.id
_entity.type
_entity.pdbx_description
1 polymer ?
#
loop_
_entity_poly.entity_id
_entity_poly.type
_entity_poly.pdbx_seq_one_letter_code
_entity_poly.pdbx_strand_id
1 'polypeptide(L)'
;MSEPILSRLDTLLKVETPEAIDIYLRPASVFARSRAWFVDFILRGIWIILSSMLISFIFSGAVNDGDGNSAVKGLFFFLLFVNIFFTLWLYFVVFEVCWNGQTPGKKIFGLRVINDNGTHISWSASLLRNLLRVFDSLPFFYGIGMICGLCNPYGRRLGDIMASTVVVYVDKTRGQAERMDLGNIEAVTPPVALTREEQQAILSFVERRRHLSAARTGELAQMMVGAIFGQQEDERSAERLILGLAKYYAGEQRKEAA
;
A
#
# COMPACT_ATOMS: atom_id res chain seq x y z
N MET A 1 18.98 -30.46 6.51
CA MET A 1 19.38 -29.63 5.35
C MET A 1 19.52 -28.21 5.87
N SER A 2 20.75 -27.75 6.10
CA SER A 2 21.03 -26.44 6.71
C SER A 2 20.77 -25.34 5.70
N GLU A 3 19.76 -24.50 5.93
CA GLU A 3 19.59 -23.29 5.12
C GLU A 3 20.85 -22.42 5.17
N PRO A 4 21.25 -21.81 4.03
CA PRO A 4 22.43 -20.96 3.95
C PRO A 4 22.29 -19.76 4.90
N ILE A 5 23.38 -19.37 5.57
CA ILE A 5 23.42 -18.29 6.58
C ILE A 5 22.78 -16.97 6.08
N LEU A 6 22.84 -16.72 4.77
CA LEU A 6 22.22 -15.56 4.12
C LEU A 6 20.69 -15.52 4.23
N SER A 7 19.99 -16.67 4.27
CA SER A 7 18.53 -16.70 4.47
C SER A 7 18.14 -16.20 5.87
N ARG A 8 19.01 -16.38 6.87
CA ARG A 8 18.76 -15.96 8.26
C ARG A 8 18.95 -14.46 8.50
N LEU A 9 19.70 -13.78 7.63
CA LEU A 9 19.90 -12.33 7.70
C LEU A 9 18.83 -11.56 6.92
N ASP A 10 18.13 -12.25 6.02
CA ASP A 10 17.06 -11.64 5.26
C ASP A 10 15.80 -11.51 6.12
N THR A 11 15.20 -10.32 6.15
CA THR A 11 13.94 -10.08 6.86
C THR A 11 12.74 -10.34 5.96
N LEU A 12 12.96 -10.85 4.74
CA LEU A 12 11.88 -11.23 3.83
C LEU A 12 11.01 -12.35 4.43
N LEU A 13 9.71 -12.08 4.47
CA LEU A 13 8.70 -13.05 4.85
C LEU A 13 8.21 -13.74 3.57
N LYS A 14 8.52 -15.02 3.42
CA LYS A 14 7.97 -15.88 2.37
C LYS A 14 6.51 -16.20 2.69
N VAL A 15 5.61 -15.90 1.75
CA VAL A 15 4.18 -16.16 1.87
C VAL A 15 3.68 -16.84 0.60
N GLU A 16 2.93 -17.94 0.78
CA GLU A 16 2.17 -18.58 -0.27
C GLU A 16 0.84 -17.83 -0.43
N THR A 17 0.60 -17.27 -1.61
CA THR A 17 -0.69 -16.63 -1.92
C THR A 17 -1.75 -17.70 -2.24
N PRO A 18 -3.05 -17.37 -2.22
CA PRO A 18 -4.12 -18.30 -2.61
C PRO A 18 -3.96 -18.90 -4.02
N GLU A 19 -3.22 -18.22 -4.89
CA GLU A 19 -2.87 -18.66 -6.24
C GLU A 19 -1.69 -19.64 -6.28
N ALA A 20 -1.23 -20.12 -5.12
CA ALA A 20 -0.07 -21.00 -4.95
C ALA A 20 1.23 -20.42 -5.51
N ILE A 21 1.39 -19.09 -5.44
CA ILE A 21 2.60 -18.39 -5.82
C ILE A 21 3.34 -17.94 -4.56
N ASP A 22 4.63 -18.24 -4.50
CA ASP A 22 5.52 -17.76 -3.45
C ASP A 22 5.87 -16.29 -3.68
N ILE A 23 5.43 -15.42 -2.77
CA ILE A 23 5.84 -14.01 -2.75
C ILE A 23 6.72 -13.72 -1.53
N TYR A 24 7.75 -12.91 -1.74
CA TYR A 24 8.58 -12.39 -0.68
C TYR A 24 8.11 -11.00 -0.28
N LEU A 25 7.61 -10.89 0.94
CA LEU A 25 7.14 -9.64 1.52
C LEU A 25 8.23 -9.02 2.39
N ARG A 26 8.35 -7.69 2.39
CA ARG A 26 9.25 -6.95 3.29
C ARG A 26 8.47 -6.44 4.51
N PRO A 27 8.52 -7.11 5.67
CA PRO A 27 7.81 -6.67 6.86
C PRO A 27 8.36 -5.33 7.34
N ALA A 28 7.47 -4.47 7.81
CA ALA A 28 7.84 -3.18 8.36
C ALA A 28 8.42 -3.36 9.77
N SER A 29 9.56 -2.71 10.01
CA SER A 29 10.20 -2.69 11.33
C SER A 29 9.34 -1.96 12.36
N VAL A 30 9.58 -2.26 13.65
CA VAL A 30 8.87 -1.60 14.76
C VAL A 30 9.00 -0.08 14.68
N PHE A 31 10.19 0.44 14.36
CA PHE A 31 10.45 1.88 14.23
C PHE A 31 9.65 2.54 13.11
N ALA A 32 9.55 1.90 11.94
CA ALA A 32 8.74 2.44 10.84
C ALA A 32 7.26 2.53 11.22
N ARG A 33 6.75 1.52 11.95
CA ARG A 33 5.39 1.51 12.48
C ARG A 33 5.19 2.59 13.54
N SER A 34 6.17 2.82 14.42
CA SER A 34 6.10 3.87 15.45
C SER A 34 6.03 5.27 14.83
N ARG A 35 6.81 5.54 13.77
CA ARG A 35 6.73 6.83 13.04
C ARG A 35 5.36 7.04 12.38
N ALA A 36 4.82 6.01 11.73
CA ALA A 36 3.47 6.08 11.15
C ALA A 36 2.40 6.33 12.23
N TRP A 37 2.51 5.64 13.36
CA TRP A 37 1.62 5.83 14.50
C TRP A 37 1.70 7.25 15.07
N PHE A 38 2.89 7.84 15.17
CA PHE A 38 3.08 9.21 15.66
C PHE A 38 2.40 10.24 14.75
N VAL A 39 2.51 10.08 13.43
CA VAL A 39 1.80 10.94 12.47
C VAL A 39 0.28 10.77 12.60
N ASP A 40 -0.20 9.52 12.71
CA ASP A 40 -1.63 9.26 12.94
C ASP A 40 -2.13 9.79 14.29
N PHE A 41 -1.28 9.87 15.31
CA PHE A 41 -1.58 10.47 16.60
C PHE A 41 -1.77 11.99 16.47
N ILE A 42 -0.87 12.67 15.77
CA ILE A 42 -0.98 14.11 15.48
C ILE A 42 -2.26 14.40 14.68
N LEU A 43 -2.49 13.67 13.59
CA LEU A 43 -3.67 13.89 12.73
C LEU A 43 -4.99 13.71 13.50
N ARG A 44 -5.06 12.71 14.38
CA ARG A 44 -6.21 12.54 15.27
C ARG A 44 -6.34 13.64 16.30
N GLY A 45 -5.24 14.04 16.92
CA GLY A 45 -5.24 15.14 17.89
C GLY A 45 -5.79 16.41 17.26
N ILE A 46 -5.30 16.76 16.06
CA ILE A 46 -5.80 17.89 15.27
C ILE A 46 -7.29 17.71 14.96
N TRP A 47 -7.70 16.54 14.47
CA TRP A 47 -9.11 16.26 14.16
C TRP A 47 -10.01 16.44 15.40
N ILE A 48 -9.66 15.84 16.53
CA ILE A 48 -10.42 15.92 17.78
C ILE A 48 -10.52 17.37 18.27
N ILE A 49 -9.42 18.12 18.25
CA ILE A 49 -9.41 19.52 18.65
C ILE A 49 -10.32 20.34 17.73
N LEU A 50 -10.16 20.23 16.40
CA LEU A 50 -10.97 20.98 15.45
C LEU A 50 -12.45 20.62 15.53
N SER A 51 -12.79 19.32 15.62
CA SER A 51 -14.18 18.90 15.73
C SER A 51 -14.81 19.29 17.06
N SER A 52 -14.06 19.20 18.17
CA SER A 52 -14.57 19.64 19.48
C SER A 52 -14.71 21.16 19.58
N MET A 53 -13.82 21.93 18.96
CA MET A 53 -13.96 23.39 18.81
C MET A 53 -15.20 23.75 17.99
N LEU A 54 -15.45 23.05 16.87
CA LEU A 54 -16.62 23.26 16.05
C LEU A 54 -17.92 22.95 16.81
N ILE A 55 -17.98 21.81 17.51
CA ILE A 55 -19.12 21.45 18.37
C ILE A 55 -19.32 22.51 19.46
N SER A 56 -18.25 22.94 20.12
CA SER A 56 -18.32 23.97 21.17
C SER A 56 -18.78 25.32 20.62
N PHE A 57 -18.37 25.69 19.41
CA PHE A 57 -18.80 26.91 18.75
C PHE A 57 -20.30 26.89 18.44
N ILE A 58 -20.81 25.79 17.87
CA ILE A 58 -22.24 25.63 17.54
C ILE A 58 -23.11 25.70 18.81
N PHE A 59 -22.64 25.10 19.91
CA PHE A 59 -23.38 25.05 21.18
C PHE A 59 -23.03 26.21 22.14
N SER A 60 -22.18 27.16 21.72
CA SER A 60 -21.62 28.22 22.57
C SER A 60 -22.71 29.07 23.24
N GLY A 61 -23.78 29.42 22.54
CA GLY A 61 -24.89 30.19 23.11
C GLY A 61 -25.69 29.42 24.17
N ALA A 62 -25.82 28.09 24.01
CA ALA A 62 -26.65 27.28 24.91
C ALA A 62 -25.89 26.76 26.15
N VAL A 63 -24.56 26.70 26.09
CA VAL A 63 -23.72 26.15 27.18
C VAL A 63 -23.25 27.24 28.14
N ASN A 64 -22.98 28.46 27.65
CA ASN A 64 -22.46 29.57 28.46
C ASN A 64 -23.55 30.34 29.23
N ASP A 65 -24.79 30.31 28.77
CA ASP A 65 -25.91 30.85 29.53
C ASP A 65 -26.18 29.93 30.72
N GLY A 66 -26.05 30.46 31.94
CA GLY A 66 -26.23 29.72 33.19
C GLY A 66 -27.61 29.04 33.30
N ASP A 67 -28.59 29.56 32.57
CA ASP A 67 -29.99 29.08 32.48
C ASP A 67 -30.23 28.13 31.28
N GLY A 68 -29.17 27.74 30.57
CA GLY A 68 -29.24 26.86 29.42
C GLY A 68 -29.88 25.51 29.77
N ASN A 69 -30.94 25.16 29.02
CA ASN A 69 -31.70 23.93 29.14
C ASN A 69 -30.77 22.71 29.37
N SER A 70 -30.94 22.01 30.48
CA SER A 70 -30.15 20.83 30.87
C SER A 70 -30.11 19.76 29.76
N ALA A 71 -31.14 19.67 28.93
CA ALA A 71 -31.17 18.78 27.77
C ALA A 71 -30.11 19.14 26.71
N VAL A 72 -29.87 20.42 26.46
CA VAL A 72 -28.90 20.89 25.45
C VAL A 72 -27.47 20.67 25.93
N LYS A 73 -27.20 20.93 27.23
CA LYS A 73 -25.90 20.59 27.85
C LYS A 73 -25.63 19.08 27.79
N GLY A 74 -26.65 18.26 28.06
CA GLY A 74 -26.54 16.80 27.92
C GLY A 74 -26.20 16.36 26.49
N LEU A 75 -26.88 16.92 25.49
CA LEU A 75 -26.59 16.63 24.08
C LEU A 75 -25.16 17.05 23.69
N PHE A 76 -24.68 18.20 24.15
CA PHE A 76 -23.31 18.66 23.91
C PHE A 76 -22.25 17.66 24.42
N PHE A 77 -22.35 17.24 25.69
CA PHE A 77 -21.43 16.25 26.25
C PHE A 77 -21.54 14.89 25.55
N PHE A 78 -22.76 14.48 25.20
CA PHE A 78 -22.97 13.25 24.43
C PHE A 78 -22.27 13.31 23.07
N LEU A 79 -22.41 14.41 22.32
CA LEU A 79 -21.76 14.57 21.02
C LEU A 79 -20.23 14.61 21.13
N LEU A 80 -19.68 15.28 22.14
CA LEU A 80 -18.24 15.25 22.41
C LEU A 80 -17.75 13.84 22.73
N PHE A 81 -18.46 13.12 23.60
CA PHE A 81 -18.13 11.75 23.96
C PHE A 81 -18.15 10.83 22.73
N VAL A 82 -19.21 10.91 21.93
CA VAL A 82 -19.34 10.15 20.68
C VAL A 82 -18.21 10.49 19.71
N ASN A 83 -17.89 11.77 19.52
CA ASN A 83 -16.80 12.20 18.64
C ASN A 83 -15.44 11.62 19.07
N ILE A 84 -15.11 11.71 20.36
CA ILE A 84 -13.86 11.18 20.92
C ILE A 84 -13.84 9.66 20.79
N PHE A 85 -14.93 8.99 21.17
CA PHE A 85 -15.04 7.53 21.09
C PHE A 85 -14.86 7.03 19.66
N PHE A 86 -15.62 7.56 18.70
CA PHE A 86 -15.49 7.16 17.29
C PHE A 86 -14.09 7.43 16.74
N THR A 87 -13.48 8.56 17.07
CA THR A 87 -12.13 8.86 16.57
C THR A 87 -11.06 7.94 17.16
N LEU A 88 -11.15 7.61 18.45
CA LEU A 88 -10.16 6.73 19.09
C LEU A 88 -10.32 5.27 18.64
N TRP A 89 -11.56 4.80 18.50
CA TRP A 89 -11.85 3.40 18.24
C TRP A 89 -11.96 3.07 16.75
N LEU A 90 -12.66 3.88 15.95
CA LEU A 90 -13.00 3.53 14.57
C LEU A 90 -12.06 4.12 13.53
N TYR A 91 -11.27 5.15 13.84
CA TYR A 91 -10.34 5.75 12.87
C TYR A 91 -9.46 4.70 12.18
N PHE A 92 -8.81 3.82 12.93
CA PHE A 92 -7.91 2.83 12.33
C PHE A 92 -8.68 1.82 11.48
N VAL A 93 -9.83 1.35 11.94
CA VAL A 93 -10.64 0.35 11.25
C VAL A 93 -11.17 0.92 9.93
N VAL A 94 -11.75 2.11 9.98
CA VAL A 94 -12.30 2.78 8.79
C VAL A 94 -11.21 3.00 7.76
N PHE A 95 -10.07 3.56 8.15
CA PHE A 95 -9.01 3.82 7.18
C PHE A 95 -8.32 2.56 6.69
N GLU A 96 -8.07 1.58 7.56
CA GLU A 96 -7.49 0.31 7.12
C GLU A 96 -8.41 -0.44 6.16
N VAL A 97 -9.73 -0.38 6.32
CA VAL A 97 -10.61 -1.07 5.38
C VAL A 97 -10.85 -0.24 4.12
N CYS A 98 -11.11 1.06 4.25
CA CYS A 98 -11.40 1.93 3.10
C CYS A 98 -10.17 2.24 2.23
N TRP A 99 -8.96 2.27 2.81
CA TRP A 99 -7.71 2.51 2.09
C TRP A 99 -6.81 1.28 2.02
N ASN A 100 -7.41 0.09 1.97
CA ASN A 100 -6.70 -1.13 1.63
C ASN A 100 -5.45 -1.36 2.50
N GLY A 101 -5.67 -1.38 3.81
CA GLY A 101 -4.67 -1.58 4.85
C GLY A 101 -3.84 -0.35 5.20
N GLN A 102 -4.24 0.86 4.80
CA GLN A 102 -3.44 2.07 5.00
C GLN A 102 -4.19 3.16 5.77
N THR A 103 -3.61 3.62 6.88
CA THR A 103 -3.96 4.90 7.49
C THR A 103 -3.18 6.05 6.82
N PRO A 104 -3.59 7.31 6.97
CA PRO A 104 -2.82 8.47 6.52
C PRO A 104 -1.35 8.42 6.92
N GLY A 105 -1.05 8.15 8.19
CA GLY A 105 0.33 8.02 8.68
C GLY A 105 1.07 6.88 8.01
N LYS A 106 0.46 5.69 7.89
CA LYS A 106 1.05 4.55 7.18
C LYS A 106 1.30 4.86 5.71
N LYS A 107 0.39 5.57 5.05
CA LYS A 107 0.50 5.93 3.63
C LYS A 107 1.70 6.84 3.36
N ILE A 108 1.96 7.82 4.23
CA ILE A 108 3.12 8.72 4.14
C ILE A 108 4.43 7.92 4.15
N PHE A 109 4.54 6.94 5.04
CA PHE A 109 5.73 6.07 5.14
C PHE A 109 5.71 4.86 4.21
N GLY A 110 4.72 4.75 3.31
CA GLY A 110 4.62 3.63 2.36
C GLY A 110 4.39 2.29 3.05
N LEU A 111 3.63 2.25 4.13
CA LEU A 111 3.29 1.03 4.87
C LEU A 111 1.87 0.56 4.52
N ARG A 112 1.66 -0.75 4.52
CA ARG A 112 0.33 -1.35 4.34
C ARG A 112 0.18 -2.58 5.23
N VAL A 113 -1.00 -2.75 5.81
CA VAL A 113 -1.39 -3.99 6.48
C VAL A 113 -2.03 -4.93 5.48
N ILE A 114 -1.57 -6.17 5.43
CA ILE A 114 -2.13 -7.25 4.63
C ILE A 114 -2.32 -8.48 5.51
N ASN A 115 -3.15 -9.42 5.04
CA ASN A 115 -3.24 -10.73 5.66
C ASN A 115 -1.94 -11.50 5.47
N ASP A 116 -1.70 -12.50 6.31
CA ASP A 116 -0.53 -13.37 6.25
C ASP A 116 -0.41 -14.15 4.93
N ASN A 117 -1.51 -14.37 4.21
CA ASN A 117 -1.58 -14.95 2.86
C ASN A 117 -1.38 -13.93 1.72
N GLY A 118 -1.03 -12.67 2.03
CA GLY A 118 -0.80 -11.63 1.03
C GLY A 118 -2.05 -10.90 0.54
N THR A 119 -3.24 -11.33 0.96
CA THR A 119 -4.52 -10.72 0.54
C THR A 119 -4.82 -9.41 1.28
N HIS A 120 -5.82 -8.68 0.76
CA HIS A 120 -6.34 -7.46 1.37
C HIS A 120 -6.88 -7.72 2.78
N ILE A 121 -6.71 -6.75 3.68
CA ILE A 121 -7.18 -6.87 5.06
C ILE A 121 -8.71 -6.99 5.13
N SER A 122 -9.19 -7.95 5.90
CA SER A 122 -10.61 -8.15 6.18
C SER A 122 -11.10 -7.22 7.30
N TRP A 123 -12.39 -6.87 7.29
CA TRP A 123 -13.03 -6.09 8.36
C TRP A 123 -12.81 -6.70 9.75
N SER A 124 -13.03 -8.00 9.88
CA SER A 124 -12.85 -8.75 11.14
C SER A 124 -11.41 -8.69 11.63
N ALA A 125 -10.43 -8.86 10.73
CA ALA A 125 -9.02 -8.77 11.05
C ALA A 125 -8.64 -7.36 11.54
N SER A 126 -9.08 -6.30 10.84
CA SER A 126 -8.81 -4.92 11.27
C SER A 126 -9.46 -4.58 12.63
N LEU A 127 -10.70 -5.03 12.85
CA LEU A 127 -11.39 -4.86 14.14
C LEU A 127 -10.67 -5.58 15.29
N LEU A 128 -10.30 -6.85 15.09
CA LEU A 128 -9.61 -7.65 16.11
C LEU A 128 -8.27 -7.01 16.50
N ARG A 129 -7.49 -6.57 15.51
CA ARG A 129 -6.22 -5.83 15.74
C ARG A 129 -6.45 -4.54 16.52
N ASN A 130 -7.51 -3.80 16.20
CA ASN A 130 -7.85 -2.54 16.84
C ASN A 130 -8.31 -2.74 18.28
N LEU A 131 -9.08 -3.79 18.56
CA LEU A 131 -9.48 -4.17 19.93
C LEU A 131 -8.28 -4.61 20.77
N LEU A 132 -7.41 -5.45 20.19
CA LEU A 132 -6.17 -5.89 20.85
C LEU A 132 -5.16 -4.77 21.04
N ARG A 133 -5.29 -3.64 20.33
CA ARG A 133 -4.47 -2.46 20.57
C ARG A 133 -4.63 -1.93 22.00
N VAL A 134 -5.81 -2.07 22.61
CA VAL A 134 -6.02 -1.63 24.00
C VAL A 134 -5.10 -2.43 24.93
N PHE A 135 -4.99 -3.73 24.72
CA PHE A 135 -4.09 -4.60 25.48
C PHE A 135 -2.62 -4.30 25.18
N ASP A 136 -2.26 -4.04 23.93
CA ASP A 136 -0.90 -3.62 23.54
C ASP A 136 -0.50 -2.26 24.15
N SER A 137 -1.48 -1.43 24.54
CA SER A 137 -1.28 -0.08 25.08
C SER A 137 -1.17 0.01 26.60
N LEU A 138 -1.36 -1.11 27.32
CA LEU A 138 -1.23 -1.21 28.78
C LEU A 138 0.14 -1.84 29.14
N PRO A 139 0.84 -1.50 30.25
CA PRO A 139 1.09 -0.22 30.92
C PRO A 139 2.32 0.52 30.33
N PHE A 140 2.47 1.83 30.60
CA PHE A 140 3.50 2.74 30.06
C PHE A 140 3.63 2.77 28.52
N PHE A 141 2.79 3.56 27.85
CA PHE A 141 3.02 4.02 26.46
C PHE A 141 3.39 2.91 25.45
N TYR A 142 2.55 1.89 25.28
CA TYR A 142 2.77 0.81 24.30
C TYR A 142 3.94 -0.14 24.61
N GLY A 143 4.36 -0.26 25.86
CA GLY A 143 5.46 -1.14 26.26
C GLY A 143 5.29 -2.59 25.78
N ILE A 144 4.13 -3.20 26.00
CA ILE A 144 3.86 -4.60 25.61
C ILE A 144 3.89 -4.78 24.09
N GLY A 145 3.18 -3.90 23.35
CA GLY A 145 3.17 -3.97 21.89
C GLY A 145 4.53 -3.74 21.25
N MET A 146 5.36 -2.86 21.85
CA MET A 146 6.72 -2.61 21.40
C MET A 146 7.64 -3.80 21.70
N ILE A 147 7.59 -4.36 22.91
CA ILE A 147 8.36 -5.55 23.30
C ILE A 147 7.99 -6.73 22.42
N CYS A 148 6.69 -7.00 22.22
CA CYS A 148 6.21 -8.07 21.35
C CYS A 148 6.71 -7.90 19.92
N GLY A 149 6.64 -6.67 19.38
CA GLY A 149 7.17 -6.35 18.06
C GLY A 149 8.69 -6.52 17.96
N LEU A 150 9.45 -6.16 18.99
CA LEU A 150 10.91 -6.30 19.01
C LEU A 150 11.35 -7.75 19.17
N CYS A 151 10.60 -8.55 19.93
CA CYS A 151 10.85 -9.98 20.09
C CYS A 151 10.43 -10.81 18.87
N ASN A 152 9.68 -10.22 17.93
CA ASN A 152 9.24 -10.90 16.71
C ASN A 152 10.15 -10.50 15.52
N PRO A 153 10.76 -11.45 14.80
CA PRO A 153 11.63 -11.16 13.65
C PRO A 153 10.92 -10.38 12.53
N TYR A 154 9.59 -10.49 12.44
CA TYR A 154 8.76 -9.80 11.44
C TYR A 154 8.07 -8.54 12.00
N GLY A 155 8.43 -8.09 13.21
CA GLY A 155 7.91 -6.88 13.82
C GLY A 155 6.44 -6.96 14.25
N ARG A 156 5.81 -8.14 14.21
CA ARG A 156 4.37 -8.34 14.47
C ARG A 156 4.04 -8.16 15.96
N ARG A 157 3.01 -7.36 16.24
CA ARG A 157 2.45 -7.16 17.58
C ARG A 157 1.47 -8.28 17.92
N LEU A 158 1.04 -8.38 19.18
CA LEU A 158 0.06 -9.37 19.61
C LEU A 158 -1.23 -9.31 18.77
N GLY A 159 -1.72 -8.09 18.52
CA GLY A 159 -2.87 -7.89 17.64
C GLY A 159 -2.66 -8.36 16.20
N ASP A 160 -1.42 -8.26 15.68
CA ASP A 160 -1.08 -8.72 14.33
C ASP A 160 -1.04 -10.25 14.26
N ILE A 161 -0.50 -10.88 15.30
CA ILE A 161 -0.37 -12.35 15.40
C ILE A 161 -1.75 -12.98 15.49
N MET A 162 -2.61 -12.47 16.38
CA MET A 162 -3.95 -13.01 16.60
C MET A 162 -4.88 -12.81 15.41
N ALA A 163 -4.67 -11.75 14.63
CA ALA A 163 -5.46 -11.47 13.45
C ALA A 163 -4.81 -11.96 12.15
N SER A 164 -3.78 -12.82 12.20
CA SER A 164 -3.12 -13.37 11.02
C SER A 164 -2.74 -12.32 9.98
N THR A 165 -2.11 -11.23 10.43
CA THR A 165 -1.83 -10.07 9.58
C THR A 165 -0.39 -9.60 9.74
N VAL A 166 0.11 -8.91 8.73
CA VAL A 166 1.47 -8.38 8.70
C VAL A 166 1.46 -6.99 8.09
N VAL A 167 2.28 -6.10 8.65
CA VAL A 167 2.54 -4.78 8.06
C VAL A 167 3.77 -4.89 7.18
N VAL A 168 3.65 -4.48 5.93
CA VAL A 168 4.71 -4.56 4.92
C VAL A 168 5.00 -3.19 4.34
N TYR A 169 6.20 -3.02 3.81
CA TYR A 169 6.50 -1.89 2.94
C TYR A 169 5.81 -2.08 1.59
N VAL A 170 5.09 -1.05 1.15
CA VAL A 170 4.58 -0.95 -0.21
C VAL A 170 5.72 -0.43 -1.06
N ASP A 171 6.21 -1.29 -1.94
CA ASP A 171 7.22 -0.92 -2.92
C ASP A 171 6.58 0.06 -3.92
N LYS A 172 6.84 1.36 -3.75
CA LYS A 172 6.32 2.41 -4.65
C LYS A 172 6.79 2.18 -6.09
N THR A 173 7.91 1.50 -6.26
CA THR A 173 8.52 1.13 -7.55
C THR A 173 7.57 0.26 -8.39
N ARG A 174 6.78 -0.62 -7.76
CA ARG A 174 5.86 -1.51 -8.49
C ARG A 174 4.59 -0.80 -8.98
N GLY A 175 4.15 0.25 -8.27
CA GLY A 175 3.10 1.17 -8.73
C GLY A 175 3.60 2.24 -9.70
N GLN A 176 4.93 2.39 -9.85
CA GLN A 176 5.56 3.21 -10.90
C GLN A 176 5.90 2.38 -12.14
N ALA A 177 6.02 1.05 -12.02
CA ALA A 177 5.91 0.16 -13.17
C ALA A 177 4.51 0.25 -13.83
N GLU A 178 3.49 0.73 -13.08
CA GLU A 178 2.23 1.24 -13.63
C GLU A 178 2.36 2.67 -14.16
N ARG A 179 2.94 2.70 -15.36
CA ARG A 179 2.76 3.59 -16.51
C ARG A 179 4.13 3.57 -17.16
N MET A 180 4.38 2.51 -17.95
CA MET A 180 5.29 2.70 -19.06
C MET A 180 4.66 3.83 -19.86
N ASP A 181 5.16 5.07 -19.64
CA ASP A 181 4.73 6.24 -20.39
C ASP A 181 5.25 6.05 -21.82
N LEU A 182 4.54 5.21 -22.55
CA LEU A 182 4.78 4.84 -23.95
C LEU A 182 4.29 5.97 -24.87
N GLY A 183 3.83 7.10 -24.31
CA GLY A 183 3.23 8.19 -25.05
C GLY A 183 1.99 7.75 -25.84
N ASN A 184 1.70 8.50 -26.91
CA ASN A 184 0.54 8.27 -27.77
C ASN A 184 0.75 7.16 -28.81
N ILE A 185 1.52 6.11 -28.47
CA ILE A 185 1.74 4.98 -29.37
C ILE A 185 0.52 4.05 -29.27
N GLU A 186 -0.06 3.70 -30.43
CA GLU A 186 -1.15 2.74 -30.50
C GLU A 186 -0.64 1.34 -30.16
N ALA A 187 -1.42 0.60 -29.37
CA ALA A 187 -1.10 -0.77 -29.06
C ALA A 187 -1.27 -1.65 -30.30
N VAL A 188 -0.21 -2.38 -30.65
CA VAL A 188 -0.17 -3.26 -31.82
C VAL A 188 -0.47 -4.67 -31.36
N THR A 189 -1.48 -5.28 -31.95
CA THR A 189 -1.78 -6.70 -31.72
C THR A 189 -0.69 -7.56 -32.35
N PRO A 190 -0.04 -8.45 -31.57
CA PRO A 190 1.02 -9.30 -32.10
C PRO A 190 0.47 -10.25 -33.18
N PRO A 191 1.10 -10.33 -34.37
CA PRO A 191 0.67 -11.22 -35.44
C PRO A 191 0.95 -12.70 -35.12
N VAL A 192 1.80 -12.98 -34.13
CA VAL A 192 2.18 -14.33 -33.67
C VAL A 192 2.11 -14.38 -32.15
N ALA A 193 1.69 -15.52 -31.59
CA ALA A 193 1.67 -15.72 -30.15
C ALA A 193 3.12 -15.79 -29.59
N LEU A 194 3.55 -14.72 -28.91
CA LEU A 194 4.85 -14.68 -28.26
C LEU A 194 4.88 -15.55 -27.00
N THR A 195 6.01 -16.21 -26.77
CA THR A 195 6.32 -16.93 -25.54
C THR A 195 6.44 -15.98 -24.34
N ARG A 196 6.35 -16.51 -23.11
CA ARG A 196 6.53 -15.67 -21.90
C ARG A 196 7.90 -15.02 -21.83
N GLU A 197 8.93 -15.70 -22.31
CA GLU A 197 10.31 -15.21 -22.33
C GLU A 197 10.46 -14.01 -23.27
N GLU A 198 9.86 -14.09 -24.46
CA GLU A 198 9.83 -12.97 -25.43
C GLU A 198 9.01 -11.79 -24.91
N GLN A 199 7.86 -12.05 -24.28
CA GLN A 199 7.06 -11.01 -23.63
C GLN A 199 7.86 -10.29 -22.54
N GLN A 200 8.58 -11.03 -21.69
CA GLN A 200 9.45 -10.45 -20.66
C GLN A 200 10.62 -9.68 -21.27
N ALA A 201 11.20 -10.16 -22.38
CA ALA A 201 12.26 -9.46 -23.10
C ALA A 201 11.78 -8.09 -23.62
N ILE A 202 10.58 -8.04 -24.23
CA ILE A 202 9.93 -6.80 -24.68
C ILE A 202 9.71 -5.83 -23.51
N LEU A 203 9.07 -6.29 -22.43
CA LEU A 203 8.79 -5.44 -21.28
C LEU A 203 10.07 -4.92 -20.62
N SER A 204 11.07 -5.78 -20.44
CA SER A 204 12.36 -5.40 -19.84
C SER A 204 13.17 -4.46 -20.73
N PHE A 205 13.04 -4.54 -22.06
CA PHE A 205 13.63 -3.59 -23.00
C PHE A 205 13.02 -2.20 -22.81
N VAL A 206 11.69 -2.10 -22.74
CA VAL A 206 11.00 -0.81 -22.54
C VAL A 206 11.36 -0.17 -21.19
N GLU A 207 11.45 -0.96 -20.12
CA GLU A 207 11.90 -0.46 -18.82
C GLU A 207 13.31 0.13 -18.88
N ARG A 208 14.23 -0.52 -19.62
CA ARG A 208 15.64 -0.13 -19.72
C ARG A 208 15.91 0.96 -20.76
N ARG A 209 15.01 1.17 -21.72
CA ARG A 209 15.14 2.16 -22.81
C ARG A 209 15.50 3.56 -22.31
N ARG A 210 14.97 3.98 -21.15
CA ARG A 210 15.26 5.29 -20.55
C ARG A 210 16.74 5.50 -20.18
N HIS A 211 17.49 4.43 -20.06
CA HIS A 211 18.91 4.43 -19.71
C HIS A 211 19.82 4.14 -20.92
N LEU A 212 19.25 3.88 -22.10
CA LEU A 212 19.99 3.55 -23.32
C LEU A 212 20.13 4.79 -24.22
N SER A 213 21.23 4.86 -24.97
CA SER A 213 21.37 5.87 -26.02
C SER A 213 20.38 5.60 -27.15
N ALA A 214 19.97 6.65 -27.88
CA ALA A 214 19.00 6.50 -28.98
C ALA A 214 19.47 5.48 -30.04
N ALA A 215 20.76 5.49 -30.39
CA ALA A 215 21.34 4.52 -31.32
C ALA A 215 21.26 3.08 -30.80
N ARG A 216 21.55 2.84 -29.51
CA ARG A 216 21.49 1.49 -28.93
C ARG A 216 20.06 0.98 -28.79
N THR A 217 19.12 1.88 -28.50
CA THR A 217 17.69 1.56 -28.48
C THR A 217 17.21 1.11 -29.86
N GLY A 218 17.58 1.84 -30.92
CA GLY A 218 17.23 1.49 -32.29
C GLY A 218 17.81 0.15 -32.72
N GLU A 219 19.11 -0.07 -32.47
CA GLU A 219 19.81 -1.32 -32.78
C GLU A 219 19.16 -2.54 -32.09
N LEU A 220 18.90 -2.43 -30.78
CA LEU A 220 18.25 -3.51 -30.02
C LEU A 220 16.81 -3.74 -30.44
N ALA A 221 16.04 -2.69 -30.75
CA ALA A 221 14.69 -2.84 -31.26
C ALA A 221 14.70 -3.58 -32.60
N GLN A 222 15.64 -3.25 -33.50
CA GLN A 222 15.79 -3.91 -34.79
C GLN A 222 16.19 -5.39 -34.63
N MET A 223 17.11 -5.71 -33.73
CA MET A 223 17.45 -7.11 -33.42
C MET A 223 16.24 -7.89 -32.90
N MET A 224 15.43 -7.28 -32.03
CA MET A 224 14.23 -7.92 -31.49
C MET A 224 13.16 -8.15 -32.56
N VAL A 225 12.89 -7.16 -33.40
CA VAL A 225 11.94 -7.30 -34.52
C VAL A 225 12.43 -8.34 -35.52
N GLY A 226 13.72 -8.35 -35.83
CA GLY A 226 14.33 -9.36 -36.70
C GLY A 226 14.23 -10.77 -36.12
N ALA A 227 14.44 -10.94 -34.81
CA ALA A 227 14.34 -12.24 -34.16
C ALA A 227 12.90 -12.76 -34.06
N ILE A 228 11.93 -11.87 -33.79
CA ILE A 228 10.53 -12.25 -33.54
C ILE A 228 9.73 -12.40 -34.84
N PHE A 229 9.91 -11.48 -35.79
CA PHE A 229 9.11 -11.41 -37.01
C PHE A 229 9.88 -11.81 -38.27
N GLY A 230 11.20 -12.01 -38.19
CA GLY A 230 12.03 -12.32 -39.36
C GLY A 230 12.13 -11.18 -40.38
N GLN A 231 11.75 -9.96 -39.99
CA GLN A 231 11.72 -8.78 -40.86
C GLN A 231 12.76 -7.75 -40.42
N GLN A 232 13.43 -7.14 -41.40
CA GLN A 232 14.28 -5.96 -41.16
C GLN A 232 13.43 -4.71 -41.37
N GLU A 233 13.17 -4.01 -40.28
CA GLU A 233 12.60 -2.66 -40.32
C GLU A 233 13.67 -1.60 -40.05
N ASP A 234 13.38 -0.35 -40.43
CA ASP A 234 14.16 0.82 -40.01
C ASP A 234 14.15 0.96 -38.48
N GLU A 235 15.22 1.50 -37.90
CA GLU A 235 15.42 1.57 -36.44
C GLU A 235 14.24 2.24 -35.72
N ARG A 236 13.67 3.29 -36.32
CA ARG A 236 12.53 4.04 -35.76
C ARG A 236 11.21 3.28 -35.84
N SER A 237 11.02 2.50 -36.90
CA SER A 237 9.80 1.69 -37.09
C SER A 237 9.83 0.48 -36.16
N ALA A 238 10.99 -0.18 -36.07
CA ALA A 238 11.22 -1.28 -35.13
C ALA A 238 10.98 -0.86 -33.68
N GLU A 239 11.48 0.32 -33.30
CA GLU A 239 11.24 0.88 -31.96
C GLU A 239 9.75 1.11 -31.69
N ARG A 240 9.02 1.72 -32.63
CA ARG A 240 7.56 1.95 -32.47
C ARG A 240 6.78 0.66 -32.36
N LEU A 241 7.14 -0.36 -33.14
CA LEU A 241 6.46 -1.66 -33.14
C LEU A 241 6.66 -2.39 -31.80
N ILE A 242 7.89 -2.42 -31.27
CA ILE A 242 8.18 -3.00 -29.95
C ILE A 242 7.46 -2.25 -28.83
N LEU A 243 7.39 -0.92 -28.90
CA LEU A 243 6.65 -0.10 -27.93
C LEU A 243 5.13 -0.37 -28.00
N GLY A 244 4.57 -0.52 -29.19
CA GLY A 244 3.16 -0.88 -29.39
C GLY A 244 2.83 -2.28 -28.87
N LEU A 245 3.72 -3.25 -29.07
CA LEU A 245 3.61 -4.61 -28.51
C LEU A 245 3.69 -4.59 -26.98
N ALA A 246 4.64 -3.84 -26.42
CA ALA A 246 4.76 -3.67 -24.97
C ALA A 246 3.48 -3.07 -24.36
N LYS A 247 2.86 -2.08 -25.03
CA LYS A 247 1.58 -1.49 -24.60
C LYS A 247 0.44 -2.50 -24.59
N TYR A 248 0.39 -3.38 -25.60
CA TYR A 248 -0.58 -4.47 -25.67
C TYR A 248 -0.41 -5.46 -24.51
N TYR A 249 0.82 -5.93 -24.27
CA TYR A 249 1.12 -6.89 -23.20
C TYR A 249 1.05 -6.28 -21.79
N ALA A 250 1.27 -4.97 -21.65
CA ALA A 250 1.07 -4.22 -20.41
C ALA A 250 -0.42 -4.08 -20.03
N GLY A 251 -1.35 -4.39 -20.94
CA GLY A 251 -2.78 -4.38 -20.67
C GLY A 251 -3.42 -2.98 -20.66
N GLU A 252 -2.76 -1.95 -21.19
CA GLU A 252 -3.26 -0.57 -21.16
C GLU A 252 -4.45 -0.31 -22.10
N GLN A 253 -4.70 -1.18 -23.10
CA GLN A 253 -5.85 -1.02 -24.01
C GLN A 253 -7.22 -1.06 -23.31
N ARG A 254 -7.34 -1.72 -22.15
CA ARG A 254 -8.65 -1.95 -21.52
C ARG A 254 -9.25 -0.71 -20.86
N LYS A 255 -8.51 0.40 -20.76
CA LYS A 255 -8.97 1.64 -20.12
C LYS A 255 -9.43 2.73 -21.08
N GLU A 256 -9.09 2.66 -22.36
CA GLU A 256 -9.51 3.67 -23.35
C GLU A 256 -10.86 3.32 -24.03
N ALA A 257 -11.35 2.09 -23.86
CA ALA A 257 -12.61 1.60 -24.44
C ALA A 257 -13.78 1.50 -23.44
N ALA A 258 -13.64 2.07 -22.23
CA ALA A 258 -14.66 2.12 -21.18
C ALA A 258 -14.85 3.55 -20.67
#